data_AF-A0A9W7EL03-F1
#
_entry.id   AF-A0A9W7EL03-F1
#
_cell.length_a   1.000
_cell.length_b   1.000
_cell.length_c   1.000
_cell.angle_alpha   90.00
_cell.angle_beta   90.00
_cell.angle_gamma   90.00
#
_symmetry.space_group_name_H-M   'P 1'
#
loop_
_entity.id
_entity.type
_entity.pdbx_description
1 polymer ?
#
loop_
_entity_poly.entity_id
_entity_poly.type
_entity_poly.pdbx_seq_one_letter_code
_entity_poly.pdbx_strand_id
1 'polypeptide(L)'
;MTCAPNITQVADNACFYAKNLMSVDIPEGITIIGERPFFCCISLKDIKFPKSLTSIGLASFLGCSSLEEVDLLHTKVQELGDQAFRDCTSLREMKIPDSLQTFGDRVFAGCSKLVPSDINIKDNNAAVAYLRSIQNPTPNMSIFWSIAVILFALIAHFAFMNQ
;
A
#
# COMPACT_ATOMS: atom_id res chain seq x y z
N MET A 1 20.07 18.56 15.50
CA MET A 1 20.61 17.18 15.62
C MET A 1 21.11 16.81 14.22
N THR A 2 22.42 16.97 13.98
CA THR A 2 23.04 16.73 12.66
C THR A 2 23.30 15.24 12.51
N CYS A 3 22.42 14.58 11.77
CA CYS A 3 22.56 13.20 11.34
C CYS A 3 23.76 13.06 10.40
N ALA A 4 24.47 11.93 10.50
CA ALA A 4 25.62 11.60 9.66
C ALA A 4 25.32 11.84 8.16
N PRO A 5 26.30 12.35 7.38
CA PRO A 5 26.13 12.43 5.94
C PRO A 5 25.97 10.99 5.44
N ASN A 6 24.89 10.72 4.68
CA ASN A 6 24.51 9.42 4.13
C ASN A 6 23.61 8.52 5.00
N ILE A 7 22.67 9.06 5.77
CA ILE A 7 21.53 8.23 6.20
C ILE A 7 20.71 7.89 4.96
N THR A 8 20.80 6.65 4.50
CA THR A 8 20.05 6.10 3.35
C THR A 8 18.83 5.28 3.77
N GLN A 9 18.57 5.19 5.08
CA GLN A 9 17.51 4.35 5.64
C GLN A 9 16.80 5.03 6.81
N VAL A 10 15.46 4.93 6.86
CA VAL A 10 14.72 5.10 8.11
C VAL A 10 14.96 3.87 8.95
N ALA A 11 15.65 4.03 10.08
CA ALA A 11 16.02 2.93 10.95
C ALA A 11 14.80 2.14 11.45
N ASP A 12 15.02 0.86 11.72
CA ASP A 12 13.98 -0.01 12.29
C ASP A 12 13.43 0.58 13.59
N ASN A 13 12.12 0.50 13.76
CA ASN A 13 11.42 1.02 14.94
C ASN A 13 11.64 2.53 15.24
N ALA A 14 12.10 3.34 14.27
CA ALA A 14 12.48 4.74 14.49
C ALA A 14 11.42 5.60 15.20
N CYS A 15 10.14 5.37 14.93
CA CYS A 15 8.99 6.06 15.53
C CYS A 15 7.93 5.06 16.03
N PHE A 16 8.38 3.88 16.48
CA PHE A 16 7.52 2.79 16.94
C PHE A 16 6.50 3.25 18.00
N TYR A 17 5.20 2.98 17.78
CA TYR A 17 4.09 3.36 18.67
C TYR A 17 3.98 4.87 18.97
N ALA A 18 4.46 5.75 18.10
CA ALA A 18 4.31 7.19 18.28
C ALA A 18 2.84 7.62 18.08
N LYS A 19 2.00 7.47 19.13
CA LYS A 19 0.56 7.70 19.09
C LYS A 19 0.14 9.13 18.74
N ASN A 20 1.03 10.11 18.87
CA ASN A 20 0.76 11.52 18.58
C ASN A 20 1.46 12.00 17.29
N LEU A 21 2.18 11.13 16.59
CA LEU A 21 2.82 11.49 15.32
C LEU A 21 1.73 11.60 14.25
N MET A 22 1.50 12.81 13.75
CA MET A 22 0.42 13.09 12.78
C MET A 22 0.90 13.15 11.34
N SER A 23 2.13 13.60 11.11
CA SER A 23 2.73 13.71 9.79
C SER A 23 4.21 13.35 9.82
N VAL A 24 4.70 12.82 8.71
CA VAL A 24 6.10 12.46 8.52
C VAL A 24 6.59 12.93 7.16
N ASP A 25 7.66 13.74 7.16
CA ASP A 25 8.40 14.09 5.95
C ASP A 25 9.71 13.28 5.93
N ILE A 26 9.79 12.26 5.07
CA ILE A 26 11.01 11.47 4.91
C ILE A 26 11.98 12.24 4.00
N PRO A 27 13.21 12.52 4.46
CA PRO A 27 14.14 13.36 3.71
C PRO A 27 14.65 12.68 2.43
N GLU A 28 14.99 13.50 1.44
CA GLU A 28 15.67 13.02 0.21
C GLU A 28 17.01 12.36 0.53
N GLY A 29 17.37 11.35 -0.25
CA GLY A 29 18.54 10.49 -0.02
C GLY A 29 18.22 9.21 0.76
N ILE A 30 17.05 9.13 1.40
CA ILE A 30 16.55 7.88 1.98
C ILE A 30 16.08 6.95 0.86
N THR A 31 16.69 5.78 0.82
CA THR A 31 16.39 4.70 -0.13
C THR A 31 15.55 3.59 0.50
N ILE A 32 15.61 3.40 1.82
CA ILE A 32 14.96 2.27 2.50
C ILE A 32 14.15 2.78 3.70
N ILE A 33 12.93 2.29 3.84
CA ILE A 33 12.19 2.34 5.11
C ILE A 33 12.32 0.96 5.74
N GLY A 34 12.94 0.89 6.92
CA GLY A 34 13.28 -0.35 7.62
C GLY A 34 12.07 -1.12 8.15
N GLU A 35 12.30 -2.06 9.08
CA GLU A 35 11.23 -2.83 9.70
C GLU A 35 10.52 -2.05 10.81
N ARG A 36 9.18 -2.02 10.73
CA ARG A 36 8.31 -1.43 11.76
C ARG A 36 8.63 0.04 12.17
N PRO A 37 9.21 0.93 11.33
CA PRO A 37 9.56 2.28 11.77
C PRO A 37 8.36 3.10 12.24
N PHE A 38 7.16 2.87 11.69
CA PHE A 38 5.93 3.58 12.05
C PHE A 38 4.83 2.63 12.56
N PHE A 39 5.21 1.46 13.09
CA PHE A 39 4.25 0.49 13.62
C PHE A 39 3.37 1.10 14.70
N CYS A 40 2.05 0.94 14.58
CA CYS A 40 1.02 1.46 15.48
C CYS A 40 1.10 3.00 15.72
N CYS A 41 1.55 3.77 14.74
CA CYS A 41 1.39 5.22 14.73
C CYS A 41 -0.07 5.59 14.39
N ILE A 42 -0.99 5.35 15.34
CA ILE A 42 -2.44 5.42 15.13
C ILE A 42 -2.96 6.79 14.69
N SER A 43 -2.22 7.88 14.96
CA SER A 43 -2.60 9.25 14.55
C SER A 43 -1.91 9.71 13.26
N LEU A 44 -1.01 8.90 12.69
CA LEU A 44 -0.29 9.25 11.47
C LEU A 44 -1.29 9.31 10.33
N LYS A 45 -1.47 10.51 9.78
CA LYS A 45 -2.42 10.81 8.72
C LYS A 45 -1.74 11.10 7.39
N ASP A 46 -0.58 11.76 7.43
CA ASP A 46 0.16 12.21 6.26
C ASP A 46 1.59 11.69 6.26
N ILE A 47 2.06 11.22 5.12
CA ILE A 47 3.47 10.86 4.94
C ILE A 47 3.95 11.26 3.55
N LYS A 48 5.11 11.92 3.50
CA LYS A 48 5.80 12.25 2.25
C LYS A 48 7.03 11.36 2.08
N PHE A 49 7.09 10.68 0.95
CA PHE A 49 8.19 9.81 0.56
C PHE A 49 9.16 10.54 -0.38
N PRO A 50 10.48 10.28 -0.30
CA PRO A 50 11.45 10.85 -1.21
C PRO A 50 11.44 10.12 -2.55
N LYS A 51 11.88 10.80 -3.62
CA LYS A 51 12.00 10.19 -4.96
C LYS A 51 13.02 9.05 -5.01
N SER A 52 13.95 9.04 -4.06
CA SER A 52 15.02 8.07 -3.93
C SER A 52 14.59 6.75 -3.26
N LEU A 53 13.37 6.68 -2.70
CA LEU A 53 12.89 5.49 -1.99
C LEU A 53 12.75 4.27 -2.94
N THR A 54 13.34 3.14 -2.55
CA THR A 54 13.33 1.89 -3.31
C THR A 54 12.69 0.71 -2.56
N SER A 55 12.58 0.74 -1.23
CA SER A 55 11.97 -0.35 -0.46
C SER A 55 11.26 0.13 0.81
N ILE A 56 10.15 -0.54 1.13
CA ILE A 56 9.39 -0.38 2.38
C ILE A 56 9.33 -1.73 3.09
N GLY A 57 9.93 -1.84 4.28
CA GLY A 57 10.13 -3.08 4.99
C GLY A 57 8.90 -3.63 5.74
N LEU A 58 9.11 -4.78 6.37
CA LEU A 58 8.13 -5.53 7.18
C LEU A 58 7.35 -4.63 8.14
N ALA A 59 6.03 -4.69 8.07
CA ALA A 59 5.10 -4.04 8.98
C ALA A 59 5.36 -2.53 9.22
N SER A 60 5.91 -1.84 8.22
CA SER A 60 6.37 -0.45 8.35
C SER A 60 5.31 0.52 8.86
N PHE A 61 4.07 0.36 8.40
CA PHE A 61 2.89 1.17 8.73
C PHE A 61 1.77 0.32 9.34
N LEU A 62 2.08 -0.87 9.86
CA LEU A 62 1.05 -1.74 10.43
C LEU A 62 0.31 -1.00 11.56
N GLY A 63 -1.02 -0.94 11.47
CA GLY A 63 -1.87 -0.31 12.48
C GLY A 63 -1.86 1.22 12.47
N CYS A 64 -1.33 1.86 11.41
CA CYS A 64 -1.51 3.30 11.17
C CYS A 64 -2.97 3.58 10.77
N SER A 65 -3.89 3.50 11.73
CA SER A 65 -5.35 3.50 11.50
C SER A 65 -5.90 4.82 10.99
N SER A 66 -5.18 5.93 11.13
CA SER A 66 -5.55 7.26 10.60
C SER A 66 -4.91 7.58 9.25
N LEU A 67 -4.05 6.71 8.71
CA LEU A 67 -3.41 6.93 7.42
C LEU A 67 -4.47 6.78 6.33
N GLU A 68 -4.64 7.83 5.54
CA GLU A 68 -5.77 7.95 4.60
C GLU A 68 -5.35 7.71 3.15
N GLU A 69 -4.21 8.25 2.75
CA GLU A 69 -3.71 8.20 1.38
C GLU A 69 -2.20 7.93 1.41
N VAL A 70 -1.74 7.13 0.46
CA VAL A 70 -0.31 6.85 0.26
C VAL A 70 0.02 7.05 -1.21
N ASP A 71 0.89 8.02 -1.48
CA ASP A 71 1.35 8.32 -2.83
C ASP A 71 2.81 7.91 -3.01
N LEU A 72 3.02 6.84 -3.78
CA LEU A 72 4.33 6.34 -4.15
C LEU A 72 4.67 6.59 -5.63
N LEU A 73 3.84 7.31 -6.41
CA LEU A 73 4.01 7.44 -7.87
C LEU A 73 5.37 8.04 -8.28
N HIS A 74 5.90 8.96 -7.48
CA HIS A 74 7.17 9.64 -7.73
C HIS A 74 8.38 8.90 -7.16
N THR A 75 8.17 7.76 -6.51
CA THR A 75 9.24 6.95 -5.91
C THR A 75 9.78 5.93 -6.90
N LYS A 76 10.81 5.20 -6.47
CA LYS A 76 11.39 4.06 -7.20
C LYS A 76 11.15 2.76 -6.44
N VAL A 77 10.10 2.67 -5.64
CA VAL A 77 9.83 1.51 -4.79
C VAL A 77 9.69 0.26 -5.66
N GLN A 78 10.46 -0.77 -5.33
CA GLN A 78 10.49 -2.08 -6.00
C GLN A 78 9.87 -3.16 -5.12
N GLU A 79 9.81 -2.95 -3.80
CA GLU A 79 9.34 -3.92 -2.84
C GLU A 79 8.50 -3.28 -1.73
N LEU A 80 7.37 -3.92 -1.41
CA LEU A 80 6.62 -3.73 -0.17
C LEU A 80 6.72 -5.01 0.66
N GLY A 81 7.32 -4.94 1.83
CA GLY A 81 7.48 -6.09 2.72
C GLY A 81 6.16 -6.56 3.35
N ASP A 82 6.19 -7.73 3.99
CA ASP A 82 5.01 -8.34 4.59
C ASP A 82 4.29 -7.36 5.53
N GLN A 83 2.96 -7.34 5.45
CA GLN A 83 2.10 -6.55 6.34
C GLN A 83 2.40 -5.04 6.36
N ALA A 84 3.11 -4.50 5.35
CA ALA A 84 3.61 -3.12 5.37
C ALA A 84 2.53 -2.07 5.68
N PHE A 85 1.28 -2.29 5.25
CA PHE A 85 0.12 -1.41 5.51
C PHE A 85 -1.04 -2.15 6.18
N ARG A 86 -0.77 -3.27 6.86
CA ARG A 86 -1.80 -4.07 7.51
C ARG A 86 -2.54 -3.25 8.58
N ASP A 87 -3.86 -3.41 8.65
CA ASP A 87 -4.75 -2.71 9.59
C ASP A 87 -4.71 -1.16 9.47
N CYS A 88 -4.29 -0.61 8.32
CA CYS A 88 -4.50 0.80 7.97
C CYS A 88 -5.99 1.02 7.59
N THR A 89 -6.87 1.02 8.59
CA THR A 89 -8.34 0.99 8.40
C THR A 89 -8.91 2.23 7.70
N SER A 90 -8.20 3.36 7.72
CA SER A 90 -8.63 4.60 7.04
C SER A 90 -8.06 4.75 5.63
N LEU A 91 -7.13 3.88 5.22
CA LEU A 91 -6.47 3.96 3.92
C LEU A 91 -7.51 3.73 2.83
N ARG A 92 -7.73 4.75 2.00
CA ARG A 92 -8.70 4.76 0.90
C ARG A 92 -8.06 4.88 -0.47
N GLU A 93 -6.82 5.37 -0.56
CA GLU A 93 -6.12 5.52 -1.83
C GLU A 93 -4.67 5.08 -1.67
N MET A 94 -4.20 4.27 -2.62
CA MET A 94 -2.82 3.81 -2.69
C MET A 94 -2.33 3.95 -4.13
N LYS A 95 -1.46 4.93 -4.39
CA LYS A 95 -0.88 5.13 -5.72
C LYS A 95 0.46 4.43 -5.79
N ILE A 96 0.58 3.48 -6.72
CA ILE A 96 1.71 2.55 -6.85
C ILE A 96 2.65 3.02 -7.96
N PRO A 97 3.99 2.98 -7.78
CA PRO A 97 4.92 3.31 -8.84
C PRO A 97 5.03 2.17 -9.85
N ASP A 98 5.32 2.53 -11.10
CA ASP A 98 5.54 1.56 -12.19
C ASP A 98 6.72 0.61 -11.90
N SER A 99 7.64 1.00 -11.00
CA SER A 99 8.80 0.22 -10.59
C SER A 99 8.52 -0.93 -9.62
N LEU A 100 7.32 -1.03 -9.04
CA LEU A 100 7.02 -2.00 -7.98
C LEU A 100 7.01 -3.43 -8.54
N GLN A 101 7.82 -4.33 -8.00
CA GLN A 101 7.97 -5.71 -8.50
C GLN A 101 7.40 -6.75 -7.56
N THR A 102 7.55 -6.54 -6.24
CA THR A 102 7.28 -7.55 -5.23
C THR A 102 6.36 -7.03 -4.13
N PHE A 103 5.42 -7.88 -3.71
CA PHE A 103 4.57 -7.69 -2.55
C PHE A 103 4.83 -8.82 -1.56
N GLY A 104 4.98 -8.43 -0.30
CA GLY A 104 4.93 -9.35 0.81
C GLY A 104 3.51 -9.85 1.09
N ASP A 105 3.43 -10.76 2.05
CA ASP A 105 2.17 -11.32 2.50
C ASP A 105 1.34 -10.29 3.26
N ARG A 106 0.02 -10.26 3.00
CA ARG A 106 -0.97 -9.47 3.76
C ARG A 106 -0.66 -7.96 3.85
N VAL A 107 0.03 -7.38 2.86
CA VAL A 107 0.40 -5.95 2.81
C VAL A 107 -0.76 -5.01 3.14
N PHE A 108 -1.95 -5.29 2.61
CA PHE A 108 -3.18 -4.49 2.82
C PHE A 108 -4.27 -5.23 3.62
N ALA A 109 -3.92 -6.29 4.36
CA ALA A 109 -4.92 -6.99 5.17
C ALA A 109 -5.51 -6.04 6.21
N GLY A 110 -6.84 -6.02 6.37
CA GLY A 110 -7.51 -5.11 7.31
C GLY A 110 -7.66 -3.66 6.85
N CYS A 111 -7.24 -3.30 5.62
CA CYS A 111 -7.52 -2.00 5.02
C CYS A 111 -8.99 -1.92 4.54
N SER A 112 -9.92 -1.73 5.48
CA SER A 112 -11.37 -1.81 5.22
C SER A 112 -11.93 -0.75 4.25
N LYS A 113 -11.22 0.36 4.04
CA LYS A 113 -11.64 1.45 3.15
C LYS A 113 -10.95 1.42 1.77
N LEU A 114 -9.95 0.57 1.59
CA LEU A 114 -9.20 0.49 0.34
C LEU A 114 -9.93 -0.50 -0.57
N VAL A 115 -10.56 -0.03 -1.64
CA VAL A 115 -11.14 -0.94 -2.63
C VAL A 115 -10.14 -1.22 -3.75
N PRO A 116 -10.22 -2.40 -4.42
CA PRO A 116 -9.25 -2.75 -5.45
C PRO A 116 -9.13 -1.72 -6.59
N SER A 117 -10.19 -0.98 -6.90
CA SER A 117 -10.18 0.09 -7.91
C SER A 117 -9.41 1.34 -7.51
N ASP A 118 -9.17 1.54 -6.21
CA ASP A 118 -8.43 2.71 -5.69
C ASP A 118 -6.91 2.50 -5.76
N ILE A 119 -6.48 1.29 -6.11
CA ILE A 119 -5.09 0.94 -6.31
C ILE A 119 -4.80 1.11 -7.79
N ASN A 120 -4.34 2.30 -8.16
CA ASN A 120 -4.04 2.65 -9.55
C ASN A 120 -2.73 1.97 -10.00
N ILE A 121 -2.84 0.75 -10.50
CA ILE A 121 -1.72 -0.01 -11.07
C ILE A 121 -1.76 0.15 -12.58
N LYS A 122 -0.68 0.67 -13.17
CA LYS A 122 -0.44 0.49 -14.61
C LYS A 122 0.03 -0.95 -14.85
N ASP A 123 -0.87 -1.84 -15.28
CA ASP A 123 -0.62 -3.18 -15.84
C ASP A 123 0.64 -3.93 -15.35
N ASN A 124 0.89 -3.94 -14.03
CA ASN A 124 2.02 -4.61 -13.43
C ASN A 124 1.56 -5.92 -12.77
N ASN A 125 2.13 -7.03 -13.23
CA ASN A 125 1.64 -8.40 -13.04
C ASN A 125 1.56 -8.83 -11.55
N ALA A 126 2.49 -8.38 -10.70
CA ALA A 126 2.53 -8.78 -9.28
C ALA A 126 1.46 -8.07 -8.42
N ALA A 127 1.28 -6.77 -8.64
CA ALA A 127 0.28 -5.97 -7.95
C ALA A 127 -1.14 -6.43 -8.31
N VAL A 128 -1.37 -6.69 -9.60
CA VAL A 128 -2.66 -7.21 -10.10
C VAL A 128 -2.97 -8.59 -9.54
N ALA A 129 -1.99 -9.49 -9.39
CA ALA A 129 -2.18 -10.79 -8.77
C ALA A 129 -2.57 -10.70 -7.29
N TYR A 130 -1.92 -9.80 -6.53
CA TYR A 130 -2.29 -9.51 -5.15
C TYR A 130 -3.72 -8.91 -5.06
N LEU A 131 -4.10 -7.99 -5.95
CA LEU A 131 -5.46 -7.44 -5.99
C LEU A 131 -6.54 -8.47 -6.34
N ARG A 132 -6.23 -9.44 -7.19
CA ARG A 132 -7.13 -10.57 -7.46
C ARG A 132 -7.33 -11.46 -6.24
N SER A 133 -6.32 -11.58 -5.37
CA SER A 133 -6.45 -12.33 -4.11
C SER A 133 -7.38 -11.65 -3.10
N ILE A 134 -7.42 -10.31 -3.07
CA ILE A 134 -8.35 -9.56 -2.19
C ILE A 134 -9.78 -9.50 -2.76
N GLN A 135 -9.96 -9.62 -4.09
CA GLN A 135 -11.28 -9.77 -4.73
C GLN A 135 -11.94 -11.13 -4.47
N ASN A 136 -11.19 -12.10 -3.94
CA ASN A 136 -11.70 -13.43 -3.57
C ASN A 136 -11.68 -13.60 -2.04
N PRO A 137 -12.47 -12.82 -1.28
CA PRO A 137 -12.58 -13.04 0.16
C PRO A 137 -13.23 -14.40 0.38
N THR A 138 -12.73 -15.12 1.38
CA THR A 138 -13.19 -16.44 1.88
C THR A 138 -14.70 -16.72 1.68
N PRO A 139 -15.11 -17.99 1.52
CA PRO A 139 -16.40 -18.43 0.94
C PRO A 139 -17.71 -17.87 1.54
N ASN A 140 -17.67 -17.12 2.64
CA ASN A 140 -18.84 -16.49 3.26
C ASN A 140 -19.32 -15.20 2.53
N MET A 141 -18.60 -14.70 1.53
CA MET A 141 -19.02 -13.56 0.69
C MET A 141 -19.23 -13.94 -0.80
N SER A 142 -19.29 -15.24 -1.10
CA SER A 142 -19.28 -15.79 -2.48
C SER A 142 -20.60 -15.65 -3.24
N ILE A 143 -21.70 -15.31 -2.57
CA ILE A 143 -23.03 -15.30 -3.21
C ILE A 143 -23.31 -13.96 -3.93
N PHE A 144 -22.76 -12.85 -3.44
CA PHE A 144 -22.99 -11.53 -4.03
C PHE A 144 -22.06 -11.21 -5.21
N TRP A 145 -20.85 -11.77 -5.21
CA TRP A 145 -19.86 -11.52 -6.27
C TRP A 145 -20.10 -12.31 -7.55
N SER A 146 -20.68 -13.52 -7.45
CA SER A 146 -20.89 -14.40 -8.61
C SER A 146 -21.85 -13.79 -9.65
N ILE A 147 -22.84 -13.00 -9.23
CA ILE A 147 -23.81 -12.38 -10.15
C ILE A 147 -23.23 -11.11 -10.79
N ALA A 148 -22.49 -10.29 -10.03
CA ALA A 148 -21.92 -9.04 -10.52
C ALA A 148 -20.83 -9.26 -11.59
N VAL A 149 -19.97 -10.27 -11.40
CA VAL A 149 -18.89 -10.60 -12.36
C VAL A 149 -19.46 -11.15 -13.67
N ILE A 150 -20.51 -11.95 -13.62
CA ILE A 150 -21.19 -12.46 -14.83
C ILE A 150 -21.88 -11.31 -15.58
N LEU A 151 -22.50 -10.36 -14.87
CA LEU A 151 -23.11 -9.18 -15.49
C LEU A 151 -22.04 -8.30 -16.19
N PHE A 152 -20.90 -8.05 -15.55
CA PHE A 152 -19.82 -7.26 -16.14
C PHE A 152 -19.17 -7.95 -17.35
N ALA A 153 -18.99 -9.28 -17.30
CA ALA A 153 -18.46 -10.04 -18.42
C ALA A 153 -19.42 -10.04 -19.64
N LEU A 154 -20.73 -10.11 -19.41
CA LEU A 154 -21.73 -10.03 -20.48
C LEU A 154 -21.82 -8.64 -21.10
N ILE A 155 -21.70 -7.57 -20.30
CA ILE A 155 -21.70 -6.19 -20.79
C ILE A 155 -20.44 -5.90 -21.62
N ALA A 156 -19.27 -6.36 -21.18
CA ALA A 156 -18.02 -6.20 -21.92
C ALA A 156 -18.02 -7.00 -23.24
N HIS A 157 -18.60 -8.20 -23.26
CA HIS A 157 -18.70 -9.01 -24.49
C HIS A 157 -19.68 -8.40 -25.51
N PHE A 158 -20.79 -7.80 -25.06
CA PHE A 158 -21.72 -7.09 -25.94
C PHE A 158 -21.14 -5.79 -26.52
N ALA A 159 -20.28 -5.08 -25.76
CA ALA A 159 -19.61 -3.88 -26.24
C ALA A 159 -18.56 -4.18 -27.33
N PHE A 160 -17.95 -5.37 -27.31
CA PHE A 160 -16.93 -5.78 -28.28
C PHE A 160 -17.51 -6.35 -29.59
N MET A 161 -18.72 -6.90 -29.55
CA MET A 161 -19.40 -7.47 -30.72
C MET A 161 -20.13 -6.42 -31.59
N ASN A 162 -20.17 -5.16 -31.15
CA ASN A 162 -20.84 -4.05 -31.83
C ASN A 162 -19.86 -2.99 -32.40
N GLN A 163 -18.60 -3.34 -32.64
CA GLN A 163 -17.64 -2.53 -33.41
C GLN A 163 -17.20 -3.26 -34.68
#